data_AF-A0A349M9A3-F1
#
_entry.id   AF-A0A349M9A3-F1
#
_cell.length_a   1.000
_cell.length_b   1.000
_cell.length_c   1.000
_cell.angle_alpha   90.00
_cell.angle_beta   90.00
_cell.angle_gamma   90.00
#
_symmetry.space_group_name_H-M   'P 1'
#
loop_
_entity.id
_entity.type
_entity.pdbx_description
1 polymer ?
#
loop_
_entity_poly.entity_id
_entity_poly.type
_entity_poly.pdbx_seq_one_letter_code
_entity_poly.pdbx_strand_id
1 'polypeptide(L)'
;MSDNKQTQGVRTVWWEEDASGAAVCLLDQSLLPQQVVYLRLKHEQEVADAIKSLKVRGAPAIGVTAAFGLALSLCRLMREKDGALSLATAQQHVHAVGALLGQTRPTAVNLFWAIERMLLCADVAIENHCSLQDLAQLLRAEAHSIADEDFAACMAMGVYGAELIADGDMLLTHCNAGALATAGWGTALAPMYVAHKAGKHIHVFVDETRPVFQGARLTAWELQQEGIPLTLITDNMVGHFMQRGGIKAVFVGADRVAANGDVANKIGTYGVAVLAHAHQIPFYVAAPTSTIDLNIPSGEHIPIEQRNPEEVTSVRGTMIAPVGVEAANPAFDVTPHAYVTAIITERGIVRPPYREGLRRVCLDVRNHSNLGSRLNSNGDRSSANRRSTREESPG
;
A
#
# COMPACT_ATOMS: atom_id res chain seq x y z
N MET A 1 22.23 3.71 -31.88
CA MET A 1 21.36 4.76 -31.35
C MET A 1 20.24 4.03 -30.61
N SER A 2 20.58 3.41 -29.48
CA SER A 2 20.37 3.93 -28.12
C SER A 2 18.89 3.87 -27.71
N ASP A 3 18.38 2.64 -27.61
CA ASP A 3 17.16 2.36 -26.85
C ASP A 3 17.50 2.33 -25.37
N ASN A 4 16.88 3.27 -24.67
CA ASN A 4 17.03 3.59 -23.28
C ASN A 4 16.41 2.46 -22.44
N LYS A 5 17.24 1.52 -21.97
CA LYS A 5 16.84 0.54 -20.94
C LYS A 5 16.62 1.27 -19.61
N GLN A 6 15.47 1.92 -19.46
CA GLN A 6 14.88 2.05 -18.14
C GLN A 6 14.67 0.62 -17.61
N THR A 7 15.26 0.30 -16.48
CA THR A 7 14.95 -0.89 -15.70
C THR A 7 13.43 -1.00 -15.56
N GLN A 8 12.79 -1.93 -16.28
CA GLN A 8 11.35 -2.18 -16.19
C GLN A 8 11.04 -2.70 -14.78
N GLY A 9 10.77 -1.78 -13.86
CA GLY A 9 10.42 -2.09 -12.48
C GLY A 9 9.14 -2.90 -12.41
N VAL A 10 9.08 -3.82 -11.45
CA VAL A 10 7.92 -4.66 -11.17
C VAL A 10 6.78 -3.75 -10.68
N ARG A 11 5.62 -3.79 -11.35
CA ARG A 11 4.43 -3.02 -10.96
C ARG A 11 3.42 -3.93 -10.28
N THR A 12 2.99 -3.55 -9.07
CA THR A 12 2.04 -4.34 -8.28
C THR A 12 0.62 -4.25 -8.84
N VAL A 13 0.13 -3.03 -9.07
CA VAL A 13 -1.21 -2.74 -9.58
C VAL A 13 -1.18 -1.46 -10.41
N TRP A 14 -1.90 -1.44 -11.54
CA TRP A 14 -2.07 -0.24 -12.36
C TRP A 14 -3.37 -0.29 -13.16
N TRP A 15 -3.86 0.89 -13.55
CA TRP A 15 -4.95 1.02 -14.50
C TRP A 15 -4.43 0.94 -15.93
N GLU A 16 -5.10 0.17 -16.78
CA GLU A 16 -4.86 0.14 -18.23
C GLU A 16 -6.16 0.40 -18.99
N GLU A 17 -6.06 1.11 -20.10
CA GLU A 17 -7.19 1.29 -21.01
C GLU A 17 -6.71 1.15 -22.45
N ASP A 18 -7.36 0.25 -23.19
CA ASP A 18 -7.07 -0.03 -24.59
C ASP A 18 -8.38 -0.05 -25.41
N ALA A 19 -8.29 -0.42 -26.69
CA ALA A 19 -9.45 -0.52 -27.56
C ALA A 19 -10.52 -1.54 -27.06
N SER A 20 -10.13 -2.49 -26.21
CA SER A 20 -11.05 -3.44 -25.58
C SER A 20 -11.67 -2.90 -24.28
N GLY A 21 -11.14 -1.80 -23.74
CA GLY A 21 -11.65 -1.06 -22.59
C GLY A 21 -10.70 -0.94 -21.42
N ALA A 22 -11.25 -0.42 -20.33
CA ALA A 22 -10.56 -0.28 -19.06
C ALA A 22 -10.35 -1.65 -18.39
N ALA A 23 -9.24 -1.78 -17.67
CA ALA A 23 -8.92 -2.93 -16.83
C ALA A 23 -8.06 -2.52 -15.64
N VAL A 24 -8.18 -3.27 -14.55
CA VAL A 24 -7.23 -3.26 -13.44
C VAL A 24 -6.20 -4.35 -13.70
N CYS A 25 -4.96 -3.96 -13.92
CA CYS A 25 -3.87 -4.89 -14.13
C CYS A 25 -3.06 -5.05 -12.85
N LEU A 26 -2.68 -6.28 -12.49
CA LEU A 26 -1.90 -6.55 -11.29
C LEU A 26 -1.00 -7.78 -11.43
N LEU A 27 0.08 -7.81 -10.67
CA LEU A 27 0.93 -8.99 -10.56
C LEU A 27 0.26 -10.06 -9.69
N ASP A 28 0.18 -11.30 -10.17
CA ASP A 28 -0.28 -12.43 -9.35
C ASP A 28 0.83 -12.88 -8.38
N GLN A 29 0.80 -12.30 -7.18
CA GLN A 29 1.76 -12.60 -6.12
C GLN A 29 1.64 -14.05 -5.61
N SER A 30 0.55 -14.75 -5.89
CA SER A 30 0.37 -16.14 -5.46
C SER A 30 1.30 -17.10 -6.22
N LEU A 31 1.78 -16.70 -7.40
CA LEU A 31 2.68 -17.50 -8.24
C LEU A 31 4.16 -17.21 -8.03
N LEU A 32 4.48 -16.14 -7.29
CA LEU A 32 5.85 -15.83 -6.91
C LEU A 32 6.40 -16.84 -5.86
N PRO A 33 7.71 -17.16 -5.92
CA PRO A 33 8.72 -16.61 -6.85
C PRO A 33 8.86 -17.39 -8.18
N GLN A 34 8.04 -18.41 -8.44
CA GLN A 34 8.25 -19.32 -9.56
C GLN A 34 7.86 -18.71 -10.91
N GLN A 35 6.80 -17.91 -10.95
CA GLN A 35 6.31 -17.30 -12.18
C GLN A 35 5.92 -15.85 -11.96
N VAL A 36 6.24 -15.01 -12.93
CA VAL A 36 5.82 -13.61 -13.00
C VAL A 36 4.67 -13.54 -13.98
N VAL A 37 3.44 -13.48 -13.47
CA VAL A 37 2.21 -13.44 -14.27
C VAL A 37 1.43 -12.18 -13.93
N TYR A 38 1.10 -11.39 -14.93
CA TYR A 38 0.24 -10.23 -14.78
C TYR A 38 -1.18 -10.57 -15.21
N LEU A 39 -2.13 -10.23 -14.37
CA LEU A 39 -3.56 -10.39 -14.61
C LEU A 39 -4.13 -9.09 -15.13
N ARG A 40 -5.12 -9.20 -16.03
CA ARG A 40 -5.89 -8.07 -16.55
C ARG A 40 -7.36 -8.28 -16.20
N LEU A 41 -7.81 -7.62 -15.14
CA LEU A 41 -9.14 -7.78 -14.56
C LEU A 41 -10.09 -6.75 -15.17
N LYS A 42 -11.23 -7.20 -15.70
CA LYS A 42 -12.20 -6.37 -16.44
C LYS A 42 -13.56 -6.27 -15.73
N HIS A 43 -13.74 -7.02 -14.63
CA HIS A 43 -14.94 -6.98 -13.79
C HIS A 43 -14.57 -6.79 -12.32
N GLU A 44 -15.40 -6.07 -11.57
CA GLU A 44 -15.25 -5.87 -10.13
C GLU A 44 -15.24 -7.18 -9.31
N GLN A 45 -15.79 -8.27 -9.87
CA GLN A 45 -15.82 -9.58 -9.24
C GLN A 45 -14.45 -10.24 -9.32
N GLU A 46 -13.78 -10.10 -10.48
CA GLU A 46 -12.40 -10.56 -10.65
C GLU A 46 -11.44 -9.80 -9.73
N VAL A 47 -11.70 -8.50 -9.52
CA VAL A 47 -10.97 -7.68 -8.53
C VAL A 47 -11.20 -8.20 -7.11
N ALA A 48 -12.46 -8.43 -6.72
CA ALA A 48 -12.79 -8.98 -5.41
C ALA A 48 -12.13 -10.35 -5.18
N ASP A 49 -12.18 -11.22 -6.18
CA ASP A 49 -11.57 -12.56 -6.13
C ASP A 49 -10.04 -12.48 -6.03
N ALA A 50 -9.40 -11.55 -6.74
CA ALA A 50 -7.95 -11.35 -6.67
C ALA A 50 -7.50 -10.88 -5.27
N ILE A 51 -8.26 -10.00 -4.61
CA ILE A 51 -7.99 -9.57 -3.23
C ILE A 51 -8.20 -10.74 -2.26
N LYS A 52 -9.34 -11.45 -2.38
CA LYS A 52 -9.72 -12.56 -1.48
C LYS A 52 -8.75 -13.75 -1.57
N SER A 53 -8.29 -14.09 -2.77
CA SER A 53 -7.36 -15.20 -3.03
C SER A 53 -5.88 -14.83 -2.88
N LEU A 54 -5.58 -13.62 -2.37
CA LEU A 54 -4.21 -13.13 -2.13
C LEU A 54 -3.33 -13.07 -3.39
N LYS A 55 -3.94 -12.90 -4.57
CA LYS A 55 -3.20 -12.57 -5.80
C LYS A 55 -2.61 -11.16 -5.71
N VAL A 56 -3.31 -10.26 -5.01
CA VAL A 56 -2.78 -8.98 -4.53
C VAL A 56 -2.89 -8.91 -3.01
N ARG A 57 -1.87 -8.37 -2.37
CA ARG A 57 -1.79 -8.24 -0.91
C ARG A 57 -0.84 -7.12 -0.51
N GLY A 58 -0.85 -6.80 0.78
CA GLY A 58 -0.25 -5.58 1.33
C GLY A 58 -1.33 -4.52 1.51
N ALA A 59 -1.37 -3.89 2.69
CA ALA A 59 -2.49 -3.03 3.05
C ALA A 59 -2.70 -1.89 2.02
N PRO A 60 -1.66 -1.16 1.57
CA PRO A 60 -1.85 -0.13 0.56
C PRO A 60 -2.22 -0.67 -0.84
N ALA A 61 -1.57 -1.73 -1.32
CA ALA A 61 -1.89 -2.32 -2.62
C ALA A 61 -3.35 -2.79 -2.72
N ILE A 62 -3.90 -3.36 -1.64
CA ILE A 62 -5.32 -3.75 -1.58
C ILE A 62 -6.24 -2.53 -1.72
N GLY A 63 -5.94 -1.43 -1.01
CA GLY A 63 -6.71 -0.19 -1.11
C GLY A 63 -6.72 0.40 -2.52
N VAL A 64 -5.55 0.50 -3.15
CA VAL A 64 -5.41 0.97 -4.54
C VAL A 64 -6.16 0.07 -5.51
N THR A 65 -6.06 -1.25 -5.34
CA THR A 65 -6.77 -2.21 -6.19
C THR A 65 -8.29 -2.06 -6.06
N ALA A 66 -8.81 -1.87 -4.83
CA ALA A 66 -10.22 -1.66 -4.59
C ALA A 66 -10.73 -0.33 -5.18
N ALA A 67 -9.94 0.75 -5.08
CA ALA A 67 -10.28 2.03 -5.69
C ALA A 67 -10.37 1.93 -7.22
N PHE A 68 -9.39 1.27 -7.86
CA PHE A 68 -9.48 0.99 -9.30
C PHE A 68 -10.65 0.07 -9.64
N GLY A 69 -10.97 -0.92 -8.80
CA GLY A 69 -12.14 -1.79 -8.98
C GLY A 69 -13.47 -1.03 -8.99
N LEU A 70 -13.62 -0.04 -8.11
CA LEU A 70 -14.79 0.84 -8.08
C LEU A 70 -14.91 1.66 -9.36
N ALA A 71 -13.83 2.35 -9.77
CA ALA A 71 -13.81 3.12 -11.01
C ALA A 71 -14.09 2.25 -12.26
N LEU A 72 -13.49 1.04 -12.31
CA LEU A 72 -13.71 0.06 -13.37
C LEU A 72 -15.18 -0.34 -13.48
N SER A 73 -15.84 -0.59 -12.34
CA SER A 73 -17.22 -1.06 -12.31
C SER A 73 -18.21 -0.08 -12.96
N LEU A 74 -18.01 1.23 -12.78
CA LEU A 74 -18.84 2.25 -13.40
C LEU A 74 -18.55 2.36 -14.91
N CYS A 75 -17.27 2.37 -15.30
CA CYS A 75 -16.88 2.36 -16.71
C CYS A 75 -17.48 1.18 -17.48
N ARG A 76 -17.48 -0.01 -16.85
CA ARG A 76 -18.11 -1.23 -17.39
C ARG A 76 -19.62 -1.06 -17.52
N LEU A 77 -20.30 -0.65 -16.46
CA LEU A 77 -21.76 -0.48 -16.45
C LEU A 77 -22.24 0.52 -17.49
N MET A 78 -21.55 1.66 -17.65
CA MET A 78 -21.89 2.68 -18.65
C MET A 78 -21.82 2.12 -20.07
N ARG A 79 -20.84 1.27 -20.36
CA ARG A 79 -20.70 0.62 -21.68
C ARG A 79 -21.81 -0.40 -21.95
N GLU A 80 -22.22 -1.15 -20.94
CA GLU A 80 -23.28 -2.16 -21.08
C GLU A 80 -24.69 -1.57 -21.24
N LYS A 81 -24.91 -0.36 -20.71
CA LYS A 81 -26.23 0.29 -20.69
C LYS A 81 -26.45 1.34 -21.79
N ASP A 82 -25.47 1.59 -22.63
CA ASP A 82 -25.54 2.43 -23.86
C ASP A 82 -26.40 3.71 -23.71
N GLY A 83 -26.10 4.53 -22.69
CA GLY A 83 -26.78 5.81 -22.45
C GLY A 83 -28.13 5.75 -21.70
N ALA A 84 -28.63 4.56 -21.35
CA ALA A 84 -29.86 4.40 -20.56
C ALA A 84 -29.65 4.42 -19.03
N LEU A 85 -28.43 4.69 -18.56
CA LEU A 85 -28.09 4.72 -17.14
C LEU A 85 -28.49 6.06 -16.51
N SER A 86 -29.06 6.02 -15.31
CA SER A 86 -29.32 7.22 -14.50
C SER A 86 -28.24 7.41 -13.44
N LEU A 87 -28.04 8.65 -12.96
CA LEU A 87 -27.12 8.93 -11.84
C LEU A 87 -27.49 8.16 -10.58
N ALA A 88 -28.79 8.03 -10.27
CA ALA A 88 -29.27 7.27 -9.12
C ALA A 88 -28.89 5.79 -9.21
N THR A 89 -29.03 5.18 -10.40
CA THR A 89 -28.61 3.80 -10.64
C THR A 89 -27.08 3.65 -10.57
N ALA A 90 -26.33 4.63 -11.08
CA ALA A 90 -24.87 4.63 -10.98
C ALA A 90 -24.40 4.70 -9.51
N GLN A 91 -25.04 5.54 -8.70
CA GLN A 91 -24.75 5.64 -7.26
C GLN A 91 -24.99 4.30 -6.56
N GLN A 92 -26.17 3.70 -6.75
CA GLN A 92 -26.52 2.41 -6.16
C GLN A 92 -25.52 1.32 -6.56
N HIS A 93 -25.09 1.31 -7.82
CA HIS A 93 -24.08 0.37 -8.31
C HIS A 93 -22.73 0.55 -7.62
N VAL A 94 -22.20 1.79 -7.58
CA VAL A 94 -20.91 2.09 -6.95
C VAL A 94 -20.92 1.72 -5.46
N HIS A 95 -22.00 2.01 -4.73
CA HIS A 95 -22.17 1.60 -3.34
C HIS A 95 -22.24 0.08 -3.17
N ALA A 96 -22.97 -0.63 -4.04
CA ALA A 96 -23.04 -2.09 -4.02
C ALA A 96 -21.66 -2.74 -4.26
N VAL A 97 -20.87 -2.19 -5.19
CA VAL A 97 -19.49 -2.64 -5.45
C VAL A 97 -18.57 -2.32 -4.27
N GLY A 98 -18.76 -1.17 -3.61
CA GLY A 98 -18.05 -0.85 -2.37
C GLY A 98 -18.29 -1.88 -1.28
N ALA A 99 -19.55 -2.29 -1.09
CA ALA A 99 -19.91 -3.35 -0.15
C ALA A 99 -19.32 -4.71 -0.53
N LEU A 100 -19.33 -5.08 -1.82
CA LEU A 100 -18.70 -6.31 -2.32
C LEU A 100 -17.20 -6.34 -2.00
N LEU A 101 -16.49 -5.26 -2.33
CA LEU A 101 -15.05 -5.17 -2.11
C LEU A 101 -14.70 -5.15 -0.61
N GLY A 102 -15.48 -4.46 0.21
CA GLY A 102 -15.31 -4.42 1.67
C GLY A 102 -15.42 -5.80 2.34
N GLN A 103 -16.19 -6.73 1.76
CA GLN A 103 -16.32 -8.09 2.28
C GLN A 103 -15.14 -9.01 1.95
N THR A 104 -14.21 -8.58 1.09
CA THR A 104 -13.07 -9.41 0.69
C THR A 104 -12.11 -9.68 1.86
N ARG A 105 -11.81 -8.64 2.67
CA ARG A 105 -10.91 -8.72 3.84
C ARG A 105 -11.33 -7.72 4.95
N PRO A 106 -12.29 -8.09 5.82
CA PRO A 106 -12.94 -7.18 6.79
C PRO A 106 -12.02 -6.52 7.84
N THR A 107 -10.78 -6.95 7.99
CA THR A 107 -9.81 -6.40 8.95
C THR A 107 -8.85 -5.37 8.34
N ALA A 108 -8.81 -5.24 7.01
CA ALA A 108 -7.87 -4.40 6.29
C ALA A 108 -8.30 -2.92 6.28
N VAL A 109 -7.70 -2.07 7.11
CA VAL A 109 -8.08 -0.64 7.23
C VAL A 109 -7.94 0.11 5.91
N ASN A 110 -6.81 -0.07 5.22
CA ASN A 110 -6.55 0.61 3.96
C ASN A 110 -7.56 0.24 2.85
N LEU A 111 -8.20 -0.93 2.92
CA LEU A 111 -9.30 -1.31 2.03
C LEU A 111 -10.51 -0.42 2.26
N PHE A 112 -10.96 -0.30 3.52
CA PHE A 112 -12.11 0.53 3.87
C PHE A 112 -11.83 2.02 3.63
N TRP A 113 -10.64 2.51 4.01
CA TRP A 113 -10.24 3.89 3.75
C TRP A 113 -10.34 4.25 2.26
N ALA A 114 -9.84 3.39 1.37
CA ALA A 114 -9.89 3.64 -0.08
C ALA A 114 -11.34 3.57 -0.61
N ILE A 115 -12.14 2.60 -0.15
CA ILE A 115 -13.56 2.48 -0.52
C ILE A 115 -14.33 3.72 -0.06
N GLU A 116 -14.24 4.11 1.20
CA GLU A 116 -14.93 5.27 1.76
C GLU A 116 -14.58 6.57 1.04
N ARG A 117 -13.30 6.76 0.71
CA ARG A 117 -12.83 7.91 -0.07
C ARG A 117 -13.45 7.95 -1.48
N MET A 118 -13.52 6.79 -2.14
CA MET A 118 -14.14 6.66 -3.46
C MET A 118 -15.66 6.88 -3.42
N LEU A 119 -16.35 6.33 -2.41
CA LEU A 119 -17.79 6.54 -2.22
C LEU A 119 -18.11 8.00 -1.94
N LEU A 120 -17.32 8.67 -1.08
CA LEU A 120 -17.48 10.10 -0.82
C LEU A 120 -17.28 10.93 -2.09
N CYS A 121 -16.28 10.61 -2.92
CA CYS A 121 -16.07 11.25 -4.22
C CYS A 121 -17.30 11.09 -5.13
N ALA A 122 -17.87 9.89 -5.19
CA ALA A 122 -19.09 9.63 -5.96
C ALA A 122 -20.28 10.47 -5.44
N ASP A 123 -20.53 10.42 -4.13
CA ASP A 123 -21.68 11.07 -3.50
C ASP A 123 -21.63 12.59 -3.69
N VAL A 124 -20.46 13.21 -3.43
CA VAL A 124 -20.26 14.65 -3.64
C VAL A 124 -20.42 15.05 -5.11
N ALA A 125 -19.90 14.25 -6.05
CA ALA A 125 -20.03 14.53 -7.47
C ALA A 125 -21.50 14.50 -7.92
N ILE A 126 -22.28 13.54 -7.42
CA ILE A 126 -23.70 13.37 -7.74
C ILE A 126 -24.55 14.47 -7.12
N GLU A 127 -24.29 14.85 -5.86
CA GLU A 127 -24.95 15.98 -5.20
C GLU A 127 -24.74 17.29 -5.96
N ASN A 128 -23.59 17.46 -6.61
CA ASN A 128 -23.29 18.61 -7.47
C ASN A 128 -23.82 18.47 -8.91
N HIS A 129 -24.71 17.51 -9.17
CA HIS A 129 -25.37 17.29 -10.47
C HIS A 129 -24.41 17.09 -11.65
N CYS A 130 -23.28 16.39 -11.43
CA CYS A 130 -22.36 16.04 -12.52
C CYS A 130 -23.03 15.13 -13.57
N SER A 131 -22.49 15.08 -14.79
CA SER A 131 -22.92 14.08 -15.77
C SER A 131 -22.35 12.69 -15.43
N LEU A 132 -22.91 11.62 -15.99
CA LEU A 132 -22.35 10.27 -15.83
C LEU A 132 -20.91 10.16 -16.32
N GLN A 133 -20.58 10.89 -17.39
CA GLN A 133 -19.22 10.92 -17.94
C GLN A 133 -18.27 11.61 -16.97
N ASP A 134 -18.69 12.72 -16.36
CA ASP A 134 -17.90 13.43 -15.34
C ASP A 134 -17.72 12.55 -14.09
N LEU A 135 -18.76 11.85 -13.63
CA LEU A 135 -18.67 10.92 -12.51
C LEU A 135 -17.62 9.83 -12.76
N ALA A 136 -17.62 9.22 -13.95
CA ALA A 136 -16.64 8.19 -14.31
C ALA A 136 -15.21 8.75 -14.36
N GLN A 137 -15.04 9.95 -14.89
CA GLN A 137 -13.74 10.64 -14.92
C GLN A 137 -13.25 10.99 -13.52
N LEU A 138 -14.14 11.50 -12.65
CA LEU A 138 -13.80 11.85 -11.26
C LEU A 138 -13.39 10.62 -10.46
N LEU A 139 -14.14 9.52 -10.54
CA LEU A 139 -13.78 8.28 -9.83
C LEU A 139 -12.46 7.70 -10.34
N ARG A 140 -12.21 7.73 -11.66
CA ARG A 140 -10.92 7.30 -12.20
C ARG A 140 -9.79 8.20 -11.71
N ALA A 141 -9.98 9.51 -11.74
CA ALA A 141 -8.98 10.46 -11.26
C ALA A 141 -8.69 10.27 -9.76
N GLU A 142 -9.72 10.03 -8.95
CA GLU A 142 -9.57 9.76 -7.52
C GLU A 142 -8.81 8.47 -7.25
N ALA A 143 -9.12 7.39 -7.97
CA ALA A 143 -8.39 6.12 -7.85
C ALA A 143 -6.90 6.28 -8.24
N HIS A 144 -6.60 7.07 -9.27
CA HIS A 144 -5.22 7.45 -9.58
C HIS A 144 -4.58 8.29 -8.49
N SER A 145 -5.29 9.27 -7.91
CA SER A 145 -4.79 10.08 -6.80
C SER A 145 -4.41 9.20 -5.60
N ILE A 146 -5.25 8.21 -5.26
CA ILE A 146 -4.95 7.25 -4.20
C ILE A 146 -3.64 6.47 -4.49
N ALA A 147 -3.45 6.01 -5.72
CA ALA A 147 -2.23 5.30 -6.12
C ALA A 147 -0.98 6.20 -6.12
N ASP A 148 -1.10 7.42 -6.63
CA ASP A 148 -0.01 8.39 -6.71
C ASP A 148 0.41 8.88 -5.32
N GLU A 149 -0.57 9.11 -4.44
CA GLU A 149 -0.33 9.46 -3.04
C GLU A 149 0.35 8.33 -2.27
N ASP A 150 -0.04 7.06 -2.50
CA ASP A 150 0.64 5.91 -1.89
C ASP A 150 2.09 5.79 -2.36
N PHE A 151 2.33 5.93 -3.67
CA PHE A 151 3.68 5.93 -4.23
C PHE A 151 4.56 7.05 -3.62
N ALA A 152 4.01 8.27 -3.52
CA ALA A 152 4.69 9.40 -2.91
C ALA A 152 4.95 9.17 -1.41
N ALA A 153 3.99 8.58 -0.70
CA ALA A 153 4.13 8.25 0.72
C ALA A 153 5.22 7.21 0.97
N CYS A 154 5.24 6.14 0.16
CA CYS A 154 6.28 5.11 0.19
C CYS A 154 7.68 5.71 -0.05
N MET A 155 7.79 6.62 -1.03
CA MET A 155 9.04 7.33 -1.27
C MET A 155 9.49 8.20 -0.12
N ALA A 156 8.60 9.00 0.46
CA ALA A 156 8.91 9.86 1.59
C ALA A 156 9.36 9.04 2.81
N MET A 157 8.65 7.95 3.13
CA MET A 157 9.07 7.01 4.18
C MET A 157 10.44 6.40 3.88
N GLY A 158 10.70 6.05 2.62
CA GLY A 158 12.01 5.57 2.18
C GLY A 158 13.13 6.55 2.44
N VAL A 159 12.93 7.83 2.09
CA VAL A 159 13.91 8.90 2.33
C VAL A 159 14.17 9.09 3.82
N TYR A 160 13.11 9.28 4.64
CA TYR A 160 13.27 9.46 6.08
C TYR A 160 13.91 8.24 6.76
N GLY A 161 13.50 7.03 6.38
CA GLY A 161 14.06 5.81 6.97
C GLY A 161 15.50 5.54 6.55
N ALA A 162 15.90 5.93 5.33
CA ALA A 162 17.28 5.76 4.86
C ALA A 162 18.29 6.61 5.63
N GLU A 163 17.86 7.68 6.29
CA GLU A 163 18.68 8.46 7.23
C GLU A 163 19.07 7.66 8.48
N LEU A 164 18.29 6.63 8.84
CA LEU A 164 18.52 5.76 9.98
C LEU A 164 19.42 4.55 9.67
N ILE A 165 19.86 4.40 8.41
CA ILE A 165 20.68 3.28 7.94
C ILE A 165 22.10 3.81 7.69
N ALA A 166 23.11 3.24 8.33
CA ALA A 166 24.50 3.53 8.05
C ALA A 166 25.05 2.67 6.90
N ASP A 167 26.14 3.13 6.28
CA ASP A 167 26.91 2.29 5.35
C ASP A 167 27.52 1.11 6.11
N GLY A 168 27.38 -0.11 5.57
CA GLY A 168 27.83 -1.35 6.20
C GLY A 168 26.81 -2.02 7.14
N ASP A 169 25.61 -1.44 7.33
CA ASP A 169 24.61 -2.02 8.23
C ASP A 169 24.07 -3.36 7.72
N MET A 170 23.93 -4.32 8.65
CA MET A 170 23.09 -5.50 8.44
C MET A 170 21.73 -5.23 9.05
N LEU A 171 20.68 -5.30 8.24
CA LEU A 171 19.31 -5.01 8.63
C LEU A 171 18.52 -6.31 8.75
N LEU A 172 17.42 -6.29 9.49
CA LEU A 172 16.45 -7.39 9.50
C LEU A 172 15.05 -6.88 9.15
N THR A 173 14.30 -7.68 8.40
CA THR A 173 12.89 -7.43 8.08
C THR A 173 12.05 -8.68 8.28
N HIS A 174 10.77 -8.44 8.58
CA HIS A 174 9.77 -9.48 8.75
C HIS A 174 8.59 -9.26 7.78
N CYS A 175 8.00 -10.33 7.26
CA CYS A 175 6.95 -10.28 6.23
C CYS A 175 7.44 -9.65 4.91
N ASN A 176 6.51 -9.02 4.19
CA ASN A 176 6.74 -8.26 2.97
C ASN A 176 6.00 -6.92 3.09
N ALA A 177 6.79 -5.87 3.29
CA ALA A 177 6.34 -4.48 3.30
C ALA A 177 7.15 -3.68 2.26
N GLY A 178 7.32 -4.28 1.08
CA GLY A 178 8.07 -3.74 -0.05
C GLY A 178 7.19 -3.23 -1.17
N ALA A 179 7.78 -3.11 -2.36
CA ALA A 179 7.09 -2.58 -3.54
C ALA A 179 5.86 -3.45 -3.89
N LEU A 180 5.96 -4.77 -3.70
CA LEU A 180 4.86 -5.71 -3.90
C LEU A 180 3.66 -5.49 -2.97
N ALA A 181 3.84 -4.84 -1.82
CA ALA A 181 2.77 -4.58 -0.86
C ALA A 181 2.06 -3.23 -1.07
N THR A 182 2.50 -2.42 -2.04
CA THR A 182 2.11 -1.02 -2.22
C THR A 182 1.93 -0.67 -3.70
N ALA A 183 1.61 0.58 -4.02
CA ALA A 183 1.63 1.13 -5.38
C ALA A 183 3.07 1.33 -5.92
N GLY A 184 4.08 1.15 -5.08
CA GLY A 184 5.50 1.18 -5.45
C GLY A 184 6.38 1.51 -4.25
N TRP A 185 7.67 1.18 -4.33
CA TRP A 185 8.71 1.38 -3.29
C TRP A 185 8.50 0.66 -1.95
N GLY A 186 7.28 0.47 -1.47
CA GLY A 186 7.02 -0.16 -0.18
C GLY A 186 7.15 0.77 1.02
N THR A 187 7.04 0.18 2.20
CA THR A 187 7.18 0.92 3.47
C THR A 187 8.49 0.54 4.16
N ALA A 188 8.60 -0.68 4.69
CA ALA A 188 9.78 -1.11 5.45
C ALA A 188 11.00 -1.39 4.56
N LEU A 189 10.78 -1.79 3.31
CA LEU A 189 11.88 -1.99 2.36
C LEU A 189 12.25 -0.71 1.60
N ALA A 190 11.39 0.31 1.57
CA ALA A 190 11.72 1.59 0.93
C ALA A 190 13.00 2.24 1.48
N PRO A 191 13.23 2.30 2.81
CA PRO A 191 14.49 2.75 3.38
C PRO A 191 15.70 1.99 2.84
N MET A 192 15.56 0.67 2.64
CA MET A 192 16.63 -0.20 2.13
C MET A 192 16.88 0.07 0.64
N TYR A 193 15.83 0.21 -0.16
CA TYR A 193 15.95 0.59 -1.57
C TYR A 193 16.63 1.96 -1.74
N VAL A 194 16.21 2.96 -0.97
CA VAL A 194 16.77 4.31 -1.02
C VAL A 194 18.21 4.32 -0.55
N ALA A 195 18.54 3.65 0.57
CA ALA A 195 19.91 3.50 1.06
C ALA A 195 20.82 2.84 0.03
N HIS A 196 20.38 1.73 -0.58
CA HIS A 196 21.13 1.02 -1.61
C HIS A 196 21.35 1.86 -2.87
N LYS A 197 20.30 2.53 -3.37
CA LYS A 197 20.39 3.42 -4.54
C LYS A 197 21.26 4.66 -4.27
N ALA A 198 21.40 5.06 -3.02
CA ALA A 198 22.34 6.10 -2.59
C ALA A 198 23.79 5.60 -2.44
N GLY A 199 24.06 4.32 -2.74
CA GLY A 199 25.39 3.73 -2.72
C GLY A 199 25.82 3.14 -1.38
N LYS A 200 24.92 3.01 -0.40
CA LYS A 200 25.24 2.34 0.87
C LYS A 200 25.32 0.83 0.67
N HIS A 201 26.35 0.21 1.24
CA HIS A 201 26.53 -1.23 1.31
C HIS A 201 25.71 -1.76 2.47
N ILE A 202 24.55 -2.32 2.18
CA ILE A 202 23.67 -2.92 3.20
C ILE A 202 23.51 -4.42 2.93
N HIS A 203 23.19 -5.17 3.97
CA HIS A 203 22.81 -6.58 3.87
C HIS A 203 21.52 -6.83 4.65
N VAL A 204 20.56 -7.54 4.06
CA VAL A 204 19.24 -7.73 4.68
C VAL A 204 19.02 -9.19 5.10
N PHE A 205 18.83 -9.43 6.38
CA PHE A 205 18.25 -10.66 6.89
C PHE A 205 16.74 -10.64 6.69
N VAL A 206 16.22 -11.66 6.01
CA VAL A 206 14.80 -11.78 5.67
C VAL A 206 14.24 -12.99 6.38
N ASP A 207 13.31 -12.79 7.29
CA ASP A 207 12.56 -13.88 7.90
C ASP A 207 11.64 -14.51 6.86
N GLU A 208 11.61 -15.84 6.74
CA GLU A 208 10.76 -16.51 5.75
C GLU A 208 9.27 -16.18 5.91
N THR A 209 8.85 -15.90 7.15
CA THR A 209 7.52 -15.49 7.57
C THR A 209 6.46 -16.56 7.36
N ARG A 210 6.45 -17.59 8.21
CA ARG A 210 5.38 -18.59 8.25
C ARG A 210 4.03 -17.95 8.66
N PRO A 211 2.89 -18.57 8.30
CA PRO A 211 2.78 -19.78 7.48
C PRO A 211 2.76 -19.52 5.96
N VAL A 212 2.59 -18.27 5.52
CA VAL A 212 2.34 -17.92 4.10
C VAL A 212 3.64 -17.74 3.29
N PHE A 213 4.76 -17.63 3.99
CA PHE A 213 6.12 -17.47 3.46
C PHE A 213 6.30 -16.15 2.71
N GLN A 214 5.81 -15.05 3.29
CA GLN A 214 5.88 -13.73 2.69
C GLN A 214 7.33 -13.29 2.42
N GLY A 215 8.21 -13.46 3.40
CA GLY A 215 9.59 -13.03 3.26
C GLY A 215 10.37 -13.90 2.28
N ALA A 216 10.20 -15.22 2.35
CA ALA A 216 10.88 -16.14 1.42
C ALA A 216 10.41 -15.95 -0.04
N ARG A 217 9.10 -15.75 -0.26
CA ARG A 217 8.54 -15.74 -1.61
C ARG A 217 8.57 -14.36 -2.27
N LEU A 218 8.34 -13.30 -1.49
CA LEU A 218 8.14 -11.97 -2.03
C LEU A 218 9.31 -11.05 -1.70
N THR A 219 9.67 -10.94 -0.41
CA THR A 219 10.73 -10.01 0.03
C THR A 219 12.08 -10.39 -0.52
N ALA A 220 12.47 -11.66 -0.39
CA ALA A 220 13.70 -12.17 -0.98
C ALA A 220 13.73 -11.99 -2.50
N TRP A 221 12.58 -12.21 -3.16
CA TRP A 221 12.47 -12.05 -4.61
C TRP A 221 12.67 -10.60 -5.05
N GLU A 222 11.97 -9.64 -4.44
CA GLU A 222 12.05 -8.23 -4.86
C GLU A 222 13.39 -7.58 -4.47
N LEU A 223 13.97 -7.93 -3.32
CA LEU A 223 15.33 -7.49 -2.96
C LEU A 223 16.37 -8.04 -3.95
N GLN A 224 16.22 -9.29 -4.40
CA GLN A 224 17.08 -9.88 -5.42
C GLN A 224 16.93 -9.17 -6.77
N GLN A 225 15.72 -8.77 -7.17
CA GLN A 225 15.51 -7.98 -8.39
C GLN A 225 16.20 -6.61 -8.32
N GLU A 226 16.22 -5.98 -7.15
CA GLU A 226 16.88 -4.69 -6.93
C GLU A 226 18.39 -4.82 -6.67
N GLY A 227 18.95 -6.04 -6.66
CA GLY A 227 20.38 -6.27 -6.43
C GLY A 227 20.86 -6.06 -4.99
N ILE A 228 19.94 -6.04 -4.02
CA ILE A 228 20.27 -5.85 -2.60
C ILE A 228 20.75 -7.18 -2.00
N PRO A 229 21.96 -7.24 -1.41
CA PRO A 229 22.44 -8.44 -0.71
C PRO A 229 21.50 -8.86 0.42
N LEU A 230 21.16 -10.15 0.47
CA LEU A 230 20.25 -10.68 1.48
C LEU A 230 20.62 -12.10 1.94
N THR A 231 20.16 -12.46 3.14
CA THR A 231 20.15 -13.81 3.67
C THR A 231 18.75 -14.17 4.11
N LEU A 232 18.16 -15.21 3.50
CA LEU A 232 16.89 -15.78 3.96
C LEU A 232 17.14 -16.66 5.19
N ILE A 233 16.34 -16.47 6.24
CA ILE A 233 16.39 -17.25 7.48
C ILE A 233 14.99 -17.74 7.87
N THR A 234 14.90 -18.82 8.64
CA THR A 234 13.64 -19.23 9.26
C THR A 234 13.33 -18.32 10.45
N ASP A 235 12.05 -18.14 10.77
CA ASP A 235 11.61 -17.18 11.80
C ASP A 235 12.24 -17.44 13.20
N ASN A 236 12.56 -18.71 13.50
CA ASN A 236 13.19 -19.11 14.76
C ASN A 236 14.72 -18.84 14.84
N MET A 237 15.34 -18.39 13.76
CA MET A 237 16.77 -18.05 13.72
C MET A 237 17.07 -16.60 14.11
N VAL A 238 16.05 -15.73 14.21
CA VAL A 238 16.21 -14.31 14.53
C VAL A 238 17.07 -14.09 15.78
N GLY A 239 16.74 -14.80 16.87
CA GLY A 239 17.50 -14.69 18.13
C GLY A 239 18.96 -15.09 17.99
N HIS A 240 19.27 -16.10 17.18
CA HIS A 240 20.65 -16.53 16.92
C HIS A 240 21.46 -15.44 16.21
N PHE A 241 20.90 -14.83 15.17
CA PHE A 241 21.60 -13.79 14.41
C PHE A 241 21.69 -12.45 15.15
N MET A 242 20.68 -12.11 15.97
CA MET A 242 20.75 -10.95 16.86
C MET A 242 21.83 -11.14 17.94
N GLN A 243 21.91 -12.33 18.56
CA GLN A 243 22.92 -12.63 19.58
C GLN A 243 24.36 -12.53 19.06
N ARG A 244 24.61 -12.83 17.79
CA ARG A 244 25.93 -12.70 17.16
C ARG A 244 26.35 -11.25 16.87
N GLY A 245 25.47 -10.26 17.08
CA GLY A 245 25.80 -8.83 17.02
C GLY A 245 25.91 -8.22 15.61
N GLY A 246 25.51 -8.97 14.57
CA GLY A 246 25.56 -8.51 13.19
C GLY A 246 24.45 -7.51 12.84
N ILE A 247 23.23 -7.76 13.31
CA ILE A 247 22.04 -6.96 12.99
C ILE A 247 22.09 -5.61 13.72
N LYS A 248 21.95 -4.52 12.96
CA LYS A 248 22.05 -3.13 13.43
C LYS A 248 20.71 -2.43 13.59
N ALA A 249 19.70 -2.84 12.82
CA ALA A 249 18.35 -2.34 12.96
C ALA A 249 17.34 -3.34 12.40
N VAL A 250 16.12 -3.28 12.92
CA VAL A 250 14.97 -3.99 12.38
C VAL A 250 14.03 -2.97 11.73
N PHE A 251 13.56 -3.25 10.52
CA PHE A 251 12.53 -2.49 9.83
C PHE A 251 11.35 -3.41 9.51
N VAL A 252 10.15 -3.04 9.93
CA VAL A 252 8.91 -3.77 9.62
C VAL A 252 7.82 -2.83 9.13
N GLY A 253 6.83 -3.37 8.44
CA GLY A 253 5.61 -2.65 8.11
C GLY A 253 4.61 -2.63 9.28
N ALA A 254 3.39 -2.19 8.98
CA ALA A 254 2.24 -2.33 9.87
C ALA A 254 0.98 -2.59 9.04
N ASP A 255 0.02 -3.30 9.63
CA ASP A 255 -1.34 -3.42 9.13
C ASP A 255 -2.28 -2.42 9.82
N ARG A 256 -1.99 -2.07 11.09
CA ARG A 256 -2.68 -1.02 11.83
C ARG A 256 -1.82 -0.48 12.97
N VAL A 257 -1.83 0.84 13.17
CA VAL A 257 -1.17 1.49 14.32
C VAL A 257 -2.23 2.20 15.16
N ALA A 258 -2.32 1.88 16.46
CA ALA A 258 -3.27 2.50 17.37
C ALA A 258 -2.81 3.89 17.84
N ALA A 259 -3.71 4.67 18.45
CA ALA A 259 -3.41 6.03 18.90
C ALA A 259 -2.27 6.13 19.94
N ASN A 260 -2.01 5.07 20.71
CA ASN A 260 -0.88 5.00 21.64
C ASN A 260 0.45 4.58 21.00
N GLY A 261 0.44 4.21 19.73
CA GLY A 261 1.61 3.71 18.99
C GLY A 261 1.77 2.18 19.01
N ASP A 262 0.83 1.42 19.58
CA ASP A 262 0.86 -0.04 19.44
C ASP A 262 0.65 -0.43 17.98
N VAL A 263 1.40 -1.44 17.54
CA VAL A 263 1.47 -1.81 16.13
C VAL A 263 0.98 -3.22 15.95
N ALA A 264 -0.10 -3.40 15.20
CA ALA A 264 -0.45 -4.70 14.65
C ALA A 264 0.27 -4.92 13.31
N ASN A 265 0.98 -6.03 13.21
CA ASN A 265 1.68 -6.45 12.00
C ASN A 265 1.69 -7.98 11.92
N LYS A 266 2.25 -8.53 10.84
CA LYS A 266 2.33 -9.98 10.59
C LYS A 266 2.80 -10.75 11.83
N ILE A 267 2.12 -11.87 12.13
CA ILE A 267 2.47 -12.79 13.21
C ILE A 267 3.97 -13.11 13.19
N GLY A 268 4.63 -12.96 14.33
CA GLY A 268 6.08 -13.02 14.49
C GLY A 268 6.70 -11.66 14.80
N THR A 269 6.07 -10.55 14.39
CA THR A 269 6.59 -9.18 14.59
C THR A 269 6.84 -8.88 16.07
N TYR A 270 5.90 -9.20 16.94
CA TYR A 270 6.07 -9.01 18.38
C TYR A 270 7.27 -9.80 18.93
N GLY A 271 7.45 -11.05 18.48
CA GLY A 271 8.60 -11.87 18.85
C GLY A 271 9.94 -11.23 18.43
N VAL A 272 10.01 -10.72 17.19
CA VAL A 272 11.17 -9.98 16.69
C VAL A 272 11.42 -8.72 17.52
N ALA A 273 10.38 -7.97 17.89
CA ALA A 273 10.49 -6.74 18.68
C ALA A 273 11.02 -7.00 20.10
N VAL A 274 10.55 -8.07 20.75
CA VAL A 274 11.05 -8.50 22.06
C VAL A 274 12.53 -8.88 21.99
N LEU A 275 12.92 -9.66 20.97
CA LEU A 275 14.32 -10.04 20.77
C LEU A 275 15.21 -8.82 20.46
N ALA A 276 14.75 -7.91 19.59
CA ALA A 276 15.46 -6.69 19.27
C ALA A 276 15.70 -5.85 20.53
N HIS A 277 14.67 -5.69 21.37
CA HIS A 277 14.78 -4.98 22.64
C HIS A 277 15.76 -5.65 23.61
N ALA A 278 15.70 -6.97 23.78
CA ALA A 278 16.62 -7.73 24.63
C ALA A 278 18.09 -7.60 24.20
N HIS A 279 18.33 -7.40 22.89
CA HIS A 279 19.66 -7.20 22.30
C HIS A 279 20.01 -5.74 22.04
N GLN A 280 19.18 -4.78 22.48
CA GLN A 280 19.39 -3.33 22.29
C GLN A 280 19.50 -2.91 20.81
N ILE A 281 18.79 -3.60 19.93
CA ILE A 281 18.71 -3.31 18.50
C ILE A 281 17.50 -2.39 18.26
N PRO A 282 17.65 -1.24 17.57
CA PRO A 282 16.53 -0.37 17.26
C PRO A 282 15.52 -1.08 16.35
N PHE A 283 14.25 -0.91 16.69
CA PHE A 283 13.11 -1.51 16.01
C PHE A 283 12.23 -0.41 15.41
N TYR A 284 12.28 -0.29 14.09
CA TYR A 284 11.57 0.74 13.32
C TYR A 284 10.36 0.16 12.61
N VAL A 285 9.25 0.89 12.69
CA VAL A 285 8.02 0.57 11.98
C VAL A 285 7.82 1.62 10.89
N ALA A 286 7.70 1.20 9.63
CA ALA A 286 7.39 2.09 8.52
C ALA A 286 5.93 1.90 8.09
N ALA A 287 5.10 2.91 8.30
CA ALA A 287 3.67 2.86 8.03
C ALA A 287 3.15 4.24 7.61
N PRO A 288 2.36 4.33 6.52
CA PRO A 288 1.77 5.59 6.08
C PRO A 288 0.72 6.07 7.09
N THR A 289 0.39 7.37 7.07
CA THR A 289 -0.66 7.90 7.96
C THR A 289 -2.03 7.26 7.75
N SER A 290 -2.32 6.71 6.57
CA SER A 290 -3.54 5.95 6.28
C SER A 290 -3.64 4.62 7.04
N THR A 291 -2.53 4.12 7.62
CA THR A 291 -2.49 2.89 8.44
C THR A 291 -2.60 3.21 9.95
N ILE A 292 -2.57 4.49 10.32
CA ILE A 292 -2.75 4.94 11.72
C ILE A 292 -4.24 5.14 12.00
N ASP A 293 -4.75 4.39 12.97
CA ASP A 293 -6.12 4.45 13.43
C ASP A 293 -6.17 5.20 14.79
N LEU A 294 -6.43 6.52 14.72
CA LEU A 294 -6.54 7.37 15.91
C LEU A 294 -7.82 7.11 16.72
N ASN A 295 -8.78 6.33 16.20
CA ASN A 295 -10.04 6.06 16.89
C ASN A 295 -9.91 4.92 17.90
N ILE A 296 -8.89 4.07 17.78
CA ILE A 296 -8.60 3.01 18.74
C ILE A 296 -7.53 3.46 19.75
N PRO A 297 -7.77 3.35 21.06
CA PRO A 297 -6.88 3.93 22.07
C PRO A 297 -5.61 3.11 22.33
N SER A 298 -5.61 1.81 22.02
CA SER A 298 -4.51 0.86 22.22
C SER A 298 -4.63 -0.35 21.28
N GLY A 299 -3.57 -1.16 21.23
CA GLY A 299 -3.51 -2.37 20.41
C GLY A 299 -4.47 -3.48 20.84
N GLU A 300 -4.97 -3.46 22.08
CA GLU A 300 -5.96 -4.44 22.60
C GLU A 300 -7.30 -4.39 21.85
N HIS A 301 -7.59 -3.26 21.20
CA HIS A 301 -8.80 -3.07 20.41
C HIS A 301 -8.65 -3.48 18.94
N ILE A 302 -7.48 -3.98 18.54
CA ILE A 302 -7.22 -4.41 17.16
C ILE A 302 -7.73 -5.85 16.99
N PRO A 303 -8.72 -6.10 16.12
CA PRO A 303 -9.18 -7.46 15.85
C PRO A 303 -8.10 -8.25 15.10
N ILE A 304 -7.79 -9.46 15.59
CA ILE A 304 -6.81 -10.35 14.97
C ILE A 304 -7.50 -11.36 14.06
N GLU A 305 -7.19 -11.30 12.77
CA GLU A 305 -7.66 -12.25 11.75
C GLU A 305 -7.18 -13.67 12.10
N GLN A 306 -8.13 -14.61 12.27
CA GLN A 306 -7.86 -16.04 12.34
C GLN A 306 -8.02 -16.64 10.93
N ARG A 307 -7.00 -17.34 10.45
CA ARG A 307 -6.97 -17.91 9.09
C ARG A 307 -7.14 -19.42 9.12
N ASN A 308 -7.30 -20.01 7.93
CA ASN A 308 -7.45 -21.45 7.78
C ASN A 308 -6.25 -22.19 8.43
N PRO A 309 -6.47 -23.11 9.37
CA PRO A 309 -5.43 -23.94 9.99
C PRO A 309 -4.56 -24.73 8.99
N GLU A 310 -5.07 -24.99 7.78
CA GLU A 310 -4.32 -25.68 6.72
C GLU A 310 -3.04 -24.95 6.30
N GLU A 311 -2.94 -23.63 6.45
CA GLU A 311 -1.69 -22.90 6.18
C GLU A 311 -0.56 -23.33 7.13
N VAL A 312 -0.92 -23.76 8.35
CA VAL A 312 0.02 -24.25 9.35
C VAL A 312 0.32 -25.73 9.12
N THR A 313 -0.71 -26.56 8.86
CA THR A 313 -0.54 -28.01 8.71
C THR A 313 -0.03 -28.45 7.34
N SER A 314 -0.03 -27.55 6.35
CA SER A 314 0.42 -27.82 4.98
C SER A 314 1.25 -26.69 4.40
N VAL A 315 2.15 -27.03 3.48
CA VAL A 315 2.94 -26.08 2.69
C VAL A 315 2.74 -26.41 1.22
N ARG A 316 2.15 -25.47 0.47
CA ARG A 316 1.90 -25.62 -0.99
C ARG A 316 1.20 -26.93 -1.37
N GLY A 317 0.19 -27.32 -0.59
CA GLY A 317 -0.58 -28.54 -0.80
C GLY A 317 0.08 -29.82 -0.29
N THR A 318 1.30 -29.75 0.27
CA THR A 318 1.96 -30.87 0.94
C THR A 318 1.72 -30.79 2.44
N MET A 319 1.10 -31.82 3.00
CA MET A 319 0.87 -31.95 4.44
C MET A 319 2.20 -32.13 5.18
N ILE A 320 2.40 -31.37 6.26
CA ILE A 320 3.60 -31.41 7.11
C ILE A 320 3.29 -31.73 8.58
N ALA A 321 2.00 -31.78 8.94
CA ALA A 321 1.55 -32.12 10.29
C ALA A 321 0.65 -33.37 10.27
N PRO A 322 0.50 -34.10 11.39
CA PRO A 322 -0.39 -35.26 11.46
C PRO A 322 -1.84 -34.93 11.08
N VAL A 323 -2.52 -35.88 10.44
CA VAL A 323 -3.95 -35.75 10.08
C VAL A 323 -4.79 -35.52 11.35
N GLY A 324 -5.67 -34.53 11.30
CA GLY A 324 -6.61 -34.22 12.40
C GLY A 324 -6.02 -33.40 13.55
N VAL A 325 -4.75 -32.97 13.48
CA VAL A 325 -4.20 -32.07 14.48
C VAL A 325 -4.87 -30.69 14.40
N GLU A 326 -5.24 -30.13 15.55
CA GLU A 326 -5.72 -28.76 15.64
C GLU A 326 -4.55 -27.78 15.52
N ALA A 327 -4.71 -26.72 14.72
CA ALA A 327 -3.72 -25.67 14.60
C ALA A 327 -4.37 -24.29 14.76
N ALA A 328 -3.75 -23.45 15.57
CA ALA A 328 -4.08 -22.03 15.67
C ALA A 328 -3.33 -21.25 14.58
N ASN A 329 -4.01 -20.29 13.94
CA ASN A 329 -3.42 -19.50 12.85
C ASN A 329 -3.83 -18.02 12.94
N PRO A 330 -3.38 -17.28 13.97
CA PRO A 330 -3.50 -15.83 13.98
C PRO A 330 -2.61 -15.24 12.89
N ALA A 331 -3.17 -14.40 12.02
CA ALA A 331 -2.42 -13.80 10.93
C ALA A 331 -1.54 -12.62 11.37
N PHE A 332 -1.78 -12.07 12.57
CA PHE A 332 -1.15 -10.87 13.10
C PHE A 332 -0.90 -11.01 14.59
N ASP A 333 0.06 -10.26 15.11
CA ASP A 333 0.23 -9.98 16.53
C ASP A 333 0.31 -8.47 16.77
N VAL A 334 0.23 -8.07 18.03
CA VAL A 334 0.34 -6.67 18.47
C VAL A 334 1.66 -6.49 19.18
N THR A 335 2.48 -5.56 18.68
CA THR A 335 3.71 -5.09 19.30
C THR A 335 3.41 -3.85 20.15
N PRO A 336 3.56 -3.91 21.48
CA PRO A 336 3.43 -2.75 22.33
C PRO A 336 4.43 -1.65 21.95
N HIS A 337 3.98 -0.40 21.98
CA HIS A 337 4.79 0.75 21.58
C HIS A 337 6.09 0.92 22.38
N ALA A 338 6.20 0.28 23.55
CA ALA A 338 7.42 0.24 24.37
C ALA A 338 8.59 -0.50 23.68
N TYR A 339 8.30 -1.40 22.74
CA TYR A 339 9.31 -2.10 21.94
C TYR A 339 9.66 -1.38 20.63
N VAL A 340 8.90 -0.34 20.26
CA VAL A 340 9.09 0.41 19.01
C VAL A 340 9.99 1.61 19.27
N THR A 341 11.11 1.69 18.54
CA THR A 341 12.07 2.81 18.64
C THR A 341 11.53 4.07 17.97
N ALA A 342 10.96 3.94 16.77
CA ALA A 342 10.30 5.02 16.07
C ALA A 342 9.34 4.50 15.00
N ILE A 343 8.36 5.32 14.64
CA ILE A 343 7.42 5.08 13.54
C ILE A 343 7.75 6.06 12.41
N ILE A 344 8.13 5.53 11.24
CA ILE A 344 8.48 6.28 10.04
C ILE A 344 7.21 6.44 9.21
N THR A 345 6.81 7.68 8.96
CA THR A 345 5.66 8.05 8.13
C THR A 345 6.10 8.90 6.96
N GLU A 346 5.23 9.13 5.99
CA GLU A 346 5.49 10.04 4.87
C GLU A 346 5.62 11.52 5.31
N ARG A 347 5.31 11.82 6.57
CA ARG A 347 5.38 13.16 7.18
C ARG A 347 6.50 13.28 8.22
N GLY A 348 7.41 12.30 8.24
CA GLY A 348 8.58 12.26 9.11
C GLY A 348 8.55 11.13 10.13
N ILE A 349 9.51 11.16 11.04
CA ILE A 349 9.76 10.08 12.00
C ILE A 349 9.20 10.47 13.38
N VAL A 350 8.22 9.71 13.84
CA VAL A 350 7.58 9.88 15.16
C VAL A 350 8.29 9.02 16.21
N ARG A 351 8.58 9.60 17.38
CA ARG A 351 9.23 8.93 18.53
C ARG A 351 8.35 9.01 19.77
N PRO A 352 8.60 8.18 20.80
CA PRO A 352 7.91 8.29 22.08
C PRO A 352 8.08 9.69 22.71
N PRO A 353 7.04 10.23 23.39
CA PRO A 353 5.68 9.70 23.52
C PRO A 353 4.87 9.81 22.21
N TYR A 354 4.22 8.72 21.78
CA TYR A 354 3.65 8.61 20.44
C TYR A 354 2.36 9.40 20.22
N ARG A 355 1.48 9.55 21.23
CA ARG A 355 0.12 10.11 21.07
C ARG A 355 0.11 11.47 20.34
N GLU A 356 0.82 12.47 20.86
CA GLU A 356 0.92 13.80 20.26
C GLU A 356 1.56 13.77 18.87
N GLY A 357 2.62 12.97 18.71
CA GLY A 357 3.35 12.86 17.46
C GLY A 357 2.51 12.26 16.32
N LEU A 358 1.79 11.18 16.60
CA LEU A 358 0.86 10.53 15.67
C LEU A 358 -0.32 11.44 15.33
N ARG A 359 -0.89 12.13 16.33
CA ARG A 359 -1.97 13.09 16.11
C ARG A 359 -1.55 14.22 15.17
N ARG A 360 -0.34 14.76 15.35
CA ARG A 360 0.21 15.82 14.49
C ARG A 360 0.34 15.35 13.04
N VAL A 361 0.99 14.21 12.81
CA VAL A 361 1.17 13.72 11.44
C VAL A 361 -0.15 13.35 10.78
N CYS A 362 -1.16 12.85 11.49
CA CYS A 362 -2.44 12.51 10.88
C CYS A 362 -3.36 13.73 10.61
N LEU A 363 -3.32 14.79 11.43
CA LEU A 363 -4.27 15.91 11.34
C LEU A 363 -3.85 17.08 10.44
N ASP A 364 -2.59 17.17 10.01
CA ASP A 364 -2.07 18.26 9.17
C ASP A 364 -2.60 18.28 7.71
N VAL A 365 -3.77 17.68 7.45
CA VAL A 365 -4.44 17.60 6.14
C VAL A 365 -4.98 18.96 5.65
N ARG A 366 -5.06 19.99 6.50
CA ARG A 366 -5.82 21.22 6.18
C ARG A 366 -5.11 22.29 5.36
N ASN A 367 -3.84 22.14 4.98
CA ASN A 367 -3.12 23.21 4.29
C ASN A 367 -2.84 22.99 2.79
N HIS A 368 -3.12 21.83 2.19
CA HIS A 368 -2.74 21.54 0.80
C HIS A 368 -3.86 21.07 -0.16
N SER A 369 -5.11 20.95 0.27
CA SER A 369 -6.24 20.65 -0.63
C SER A 369 -6.89 21.92 -1.18
N ASN A 370 -6.25 22.52 -2.18
CA ASN A 370 -6.78 23.65 -2.95
C ASN A 370 -7.87 23.20 -3.96
N LEU A 371 -8.82 22.36 -3.54
CA LEU A 371 -9.92 21.85 -4.39
C LEU A 371 -10.96 22.93 -4.73
N GLY A 372 -11.00 24.06 -4.01
CA GLY A 372 -11.90 25.18 -4.30
C GLY A 372 -11.46 26.09 -5.46
N SER A 373 -10.23 25.97 -5.97
CA SER A 373 -9.66 26.94 -6.91
C SER A 373 -9.77 26.55 -8.40
N ARG A 374 -10.16 25.30 -8.71
CA ARG A 374 -10.16 24.80 -10.10
C ARG A 374 -11.51 24.93 -10.84
N LEU A 375 -12.58 25.34 -10.15
CA LEU A 375 -13.90 25.51 -10.77
C LEU A 375 -14.19 26.90 -11.34
N ASN A 376 -13.29 27.89 -11.18
CA ASN A 376 -13.55 29.29 -11.57
C ASN A 376 -12.67 29.86 -12.71
N SER A 377 -11.95 29.05 -13.49
CA SER A 377 -11.02 29.57 -14.53
C SER A 377 -11.47 29.44 -15.99
N ASN A 378 -12.69 28.97 -16.27
CA ASN A 378 -13.22 28.86 -17.65
C ASN A 378 -14.28 29.92 -18.00
N GLY A 379 -14.17 31.12 -17.44
CA GLY A 379 -15.18 32.16 -17.59
C GLY A 379 -14.65 33.57 -17.81
N ASP A 380 -13.55 33.78 -18.55
CA ASP A 380 -13.33 35.10 -19.20
C ASP A 380 -12.17 35.09 -20.20
N ARG A 381 -12.43 34.70 -21.46
CA ARG A 381 -11.59 35.09 -22.61
C ARG A 381 -12.44 35.24 -23.86
N SER A 382 -13.31 36.25 -23.86
CA SER A 382 -13.75 36.86 -25.11
C SER A 382 -13.72 38.38 -24.96
N SER A 383 -13.11 39.05 -25.93
CA SER A 383 -13.04 40.52 -26.12
C SER A 383 -11.79 41.25 -25.60
N ALA A 384 -10.65 41.09 -26.30
CA ALA A 384 -9.70 42.20 -26.49
C ALA A 384 -8.70 41.88 -27.60
N ASN A 385 -9.06 42.12 -28.87
CA ASN A 385 -8.06 42.48 -29.87
C ASN A 385 -8.69 43.31 -31.00
N ARG A 386 -8.96 44.59 -30.72
CA ARG A 386 -9.17 45.60 -31.76
C ARG A 386 -7.82 46.17 -32.15
N ARG A 387 -7.49 45.92 -33.43
CA ARG A 387 -6.37 46.44 -34.21
C ARG A 387 -6.25 47.96 -34.06
N SER A 388 -5.04 48.42 -33.79
CA SER A 388 -4.57 49.79 -34.01
C SER A 388 -3.42 49.73 -35.02
N THR A 389 -3.73 49.92 -36.29
CA THR A 389 -2.76 50.23 -37.35
C THR A 389 -2.56 51.74 -37.38
N ARG A 390 -1.35 52.20 -37.06
CA ARG A 390 -0.86 53.53 -37.46
C ARG A 390 0.23 53.33 -38.51
N GLU A 391 -0.08 53.74 -39.72
CA GLU A 391 0.87 54.10 -40.76
C GLU A 391 1.51 55.44 -40.41
N GLU A 392 2.82 55.57 -40.64
CA GLU A 392 3.41 56.81 -41.15
C GLU A 392 4.72 56.45 -41.89
N SER A 393 4.73 56.80 -43.18
CA SER A 393 5.78 56.62 -44.17
C SER A 393 6.80 57.78 -44.13
N PRO A 394 7.99 57.64 -44.74
CA PRO A 394 8.95 58.74 -44.83
C PRO A 394 8.70 59.62 -46.06
N GLY A 395 8.72 60.94 -45.86
CA GLY A 395 8.65 61.98 -46.89
C GLY A 395 8.88 63.35 -46.28
#